data_AF-A0ABD3MNJ0-F1
#
_entry.id   AF-A0ABD3MNJ0-F1
#
_cell.length_a   1.000
_cell.length_b   1.000
_cell.length_c   1.000
_cell.angle_alpha   90.00
_cell.angle_beta   90.00
_cell.angle_gamma   90.00
#
_symmetry.space_group_name_H-M   'P 1'
#
loop_
_entity.id
_entity.type
_entity.pdbx_description
1 polymer ?
#
loop_
_entity_poly.entity_id
_entity_poly.type
_entity_poly.pdbx_seq_one_letter_code
_entity_poly.pdbx_strand_id
1 'polypeptide(L)'
;MIIAKDKSFGHFAKAADRQLIEFDERHLSNLAYAYALVDYNPKFNDGSNLFQKIGDKSIICINRFKPQELANLVWAYATLRSSHSALYEAVGNHVVQSNDFAEFEPQSLVNILWAYATLDAKHLSCSMCLEITRFNLMTWLHSNLRSFPTFFGRMQNWIHNTLSYSISLEITWFNPMTAVLPAFFKVGATISSLQKDVEHEFKSIDLNLFEEYIASSGSIDTLVEVDGRRIGIKVDGPSHFINRKPTATTLLKRRQISTIDKIALVSVPYWEWNKLRKDRPTKQQYLRSLIGI
;
A
#
# COMPACT_ATOMS: atom_id res chain seq x y z
N MET A 1 -0.10 -19.33 14.42
CA MET A 1 -1.10 -18.53 13.68
C MET A 1 -1.37 -19.08 12.27
N ILE A 2 -0.36 -19.34 11.43
CA ILE A 2 -0.54 -19.89 10.06
C ILE A 2 -1.29 -21.25 10.06
N ILE A 3 -0.93 -22.18 10.95
CA ILE A 3 -1.56 -23.50 11.06
C ILE A 3 -3.05 -23.42 11.44
N ALA A 4 -3.45 -22.42 12.24
CA ALA A 4 -4.84 -22.24 12.64
C ALA A 4 -5.70 -21.62 11.51
N LYS A 5 -5.12 -20.69 10.73
CA LYS A 5 -5.78 -20.14 9.54
C LYS A 5 -6.03 -21.22 8.49
N ASP A 6 -5.03 -22.07 8.25
CA ASP A 6 -5.11 -23.12 7.24
C ASP A 6 -6.22 -24.15 7.55
N LYS A 7 -6.40 -24.55 8.81
CA LYS A 7 -7.49 -25.47 9.19
C LYS A 7 -8.87 -24.86 8.94
N SER A 8 -9.20 -23.70 9.51
CA SER A 8 -10.57 -23.16 9.37
C SER A 8 -10.82 -22.50 8.01
N PHE A 9 -9.96 -21.58 7.59
CA PHE A 9 -10.15 -20.86 6.32
C PHE A 9 -9.83 -21.73 5.11
N GLY A 10 -8.99 -22.77 5.23
CA GLY A 10 -8.83 -23.75 4.16
C GLY A 10 -10.12 -24.54 3.88
N HIS A 11 -10.89 -24.88 4.91
CA HIS A 11 -12.19 -25.53 4.73
C HIS A 11 -13.22 -24.60 4.07
N PHE A 12 -13.31 -23.34 4.50
CA PHE A 12 -14.19 -22.36 3.86
C PHE A 12 -13.82 -22.13 2.40
N ALA A 13 -12.53 -22.08 2.06
CA ALA A 13 -12.09 -21.86 0.69
C ALA A 13 -12.47 -23.02 -0.22
N LYS A 14 -12.32 -24.26 0.26
CA LYS A 14 -12.76 -25.46 -0.46
C LYS A 14 -14.27 -25.51 -0.65
N ALA A 15 -15.04 -25.05 0.34
CA ALA A 15 -16.49 -24.96 0.22
C ALA A 15 -16.90 -23.87 -0.79
N ALA A 16 -16.26 -22.70 -0.74
CA ALA A 16 -16.49 -21.61 -1.67
C ALA A 16 -16.13 -21.99 -3.11
N ASP A 17 -15.00 -22.66 -3.33
CA ASP A 17 -14.57 -23.15 -4.66
C ASP A 17 -15.65 -24.01 -5.35
N ARG A 18 -16.29 -24.90 -4.61
CA ARG A 18 -17.39 -25.76 -5.12
C ARG A 18 -18.65 -24.99 -5.50
N GLN A 19 -18.85 -23.80 -4.93
CA GLN A 19 -20.06 -23.00 -5.09
C GLN A 19 -19.79 -21.69 -5.85
N LEU A 20 -18.55 -21.46 -6.30
CA LEU A 20 -18.11 -20.19 -6.86
C LEU A 20 -18.89 -19.80 -8.12
N ILE A 21 -19.45 -20.78 -8.82
CA ILE A 21 -20.31 -20.57 -9.99
C ILE A 21 -21.60 -19.82 -9.63
N GLU A 22 -22.15 -20.07 -8.43
CA GLU A 22 -23.39 -19.48 -7.89
C GLU A 22 -23.16 -18.11 -7.25
N PHE A 23 -21.90 -17.71 -7.04
CA PHE A 23 -21.59 -16.46 -6.38
C PHE A 23 -21.88 -15.29 -7.32
N ASP A 24 -22.65 -14.34 -6.82
CA ASP A 24 -22.80 -13.01 -7.43
C ASP A 24 -21.61 -12.10 -7.10
N GLU A 25 -21.64 -10.89 -7.63
CA GLU A 25 -20.58 -9.88 -7.56
C GLU A 25 -20.28 -9.48 -6.10
N ARG A 26 -21.33 -9.36 -5.29
CA ARG A 26 -21.24 -9.07 -3.86
C ARG A 26 -20.56 -10.22 -3.11
N HIS A 27 -20.92 -11.47 -3.40
CA HIS A 27 -20.28 -12.64 -2.78
C HIS A 27 -18.80 -12.71 -3.13
N LEU A 28 -18.43 -12.49 -4.39
CA LEU A 28 -17.02 -12.50 -4.84
C LEU A 28 -16.20 -11.41 -4.14
N SER A 29 -16.72 -10.19 -4.11
CA SER A 29 -16.12 -9.05 -3.41
C SER A 29 -15.92 -9.34 -1.92
N ASN A 30 -16.95 -9.81 -1.23
CA ASN A 30 -16.89 -10.08 0.21
C ASN A 30 -15.97 -11.25 0.54
N LEU A 31 -15.94 -12.28 -0.30
CA LEU A 31 -15.02 -13.41 -0.15
C LEU A 31 -13.57 -12.93 -0.26
N ALA A 32 -13.23 -12.18 -1.30
CA ALA A 32 -11.90 -11.59 -1.46
C ALA A 32 -11.54 -10.71 -0.26
N TYR A 33 -12.43 -9.82 0.14
CA TYR A 33 -12.24 -8.91 1.27
C TYR A 33 -11.97 -9.66 2.59
N ALA A 34 -12.78 -10.68 2.91
CA ALA A 34 -12.61 -11.48 4.11
C ALA A 34 -11.26 -12.20 4.15
N TYR A 35 -10.84 -12.80 3.03
CA TYR A 35 -9.55 -13.49 2.94
C TYR A 35 -8.35 -12.52 2.97
N ALA A 36 -8.53 -11.30 2.47
CA ALA A 36 -7.55 -10.23 2.62
C ALA A 36 -7.41 -9.76 4.08
N LEU A 37 -8.53 -9.57 4.80
CA LEU A 37 -8.51 -9.23 6.22
C LEU A 37 -7.77 -10.26 7.06
N VAL A 38 -7.94 -11.54 6.74
CA VAL A 38 -7.25 -12.62 7.45
C VAL A 38 -5.90 -12.98 6.85
N ASP A 39 -5.38 -12.22 5.88
CA ASP A 39 -4.08 -12.44 5.26
C ASP A 39 -3.87 -13.90 4.86
N TYR A 40 -4.79 -14.42 4.04
CA TYR A 40 -4.74 -15.79 3.58
C TYR A 40 -5.20 -15.93 2.14
N ASN A 41 -4.39 -16.57 1.30
CA ASN A 41 -4.76 -16.95 -0.06
C ASN A 41 -4.47 -18.45 -0.24
N PRO A 42 -5.46 -19.33 0.01
CA PRO A 42 -5.27 -20.78 -0.03
C PRO A 42 -5.01 -21.27 -1.45
N LYS A 43 -4.13 -22.26 -1.57
CA LYS A 43 -3.90 -23.02 -2.79
C LYS A 43 -4.75 -24.28 -2.82
N PHE A 44 -5.22 -24.65 -4.01
CA PHE A 44 -5.98 -25.86 -4.26
C PHE A 44 -5.11 -26.95 -4.88
N ASN A 45 -5.66 -28.17 -4.98
CA ASN A 45 -4.96 -29.33 -5.50
C ASN A 45 -4.61 -29.21 -6.99
N ASP A 46 -5.37 -28.42 -7.74
CA ASP A 46 -5.14 -28.13 -9.17
C ASP A 46 -4.02 -27.11 -9.40
N GLY A 47 -3.35 -26.64 -8.33
CA GLY A 47 -2.28 -25.65 -8.39
C GLY A 47 -2.75 -24.19 -8.42
N SER A 48 -4.05 -23.95 -8.63
CA SER A 48 -4.65 -22.62 -8.55
C SER A 48 -4.77 -22.14 -7.10
N ASN A 49 -5.12 -20.87 -6.92
CA ASN A 49 -5.42 -20.30 -5.60
C ASN A 49 -6.76 -19.59 -5.60
N LEU A 50 -7.30 -19.30 -4.41
CA LEU A 50 -8.62 -18.68 -4.27
C LEU A 50 -8.74 -17.37 -5.03
N PHE A 51 -7.72 -16.51 -4.98
CA PHE A 51 -7.75 -15.24 -5.69
C PHE A 51 -7.71 -15.43 -7.21
N GLN A 52 -7.00 -16.43 -7.73
CA GLN A 52 -7.07 -16.74 -9.16
C GLN A 52 -8.51 -17.07 -9.58
N LYS A 53 -9.18 -17.97 -8.86
CA LYS A 53 -10.55 -18.37 -9.20
C LYS A 53 -11.57 -17.23 -9.04
N ILE A 54 -11.44 -16.42 -7.98
CA ILE A 54 -12.28 -15.22 -7.81
C ILE A 54 -12.08 -14.29 -9.01
N GLY A 55 -10.84 -14.02 -9.41
CA GLY A 55 -10.52 -13.09 -10.50
C GLY A 55 -11.07 -13.56 -11.83
N ASP A 56 -10.85 -14.83 -12.17
CA ASP A 56 -11.39 -15.45 -13.38
C ASP A 56 -12.91 -15.31 -13.45
N LYS A 57 -13.62 -15.56 -12.34
CA LYS A 57 -15.09 -15.39 -12.27
C LYS A 57 -15.50 -13.92 -12.33
N SER A 58 -14.81 -13.03 -11.62
CA SER A 58 -15.12 -11.59 -11.59
C SER A 58 -14.99 -10.93 -12.96
N ILE A 59 -14.04 -11.36 -13.80
CA ILE A 59 -13.90 -10.86 -15.18
C ILE A 59 -15.16 -11.16 -16.00
N ILE A 60 -15.77 -12.33 -15.81
CA ILE A 60 -16.97 -12.77 -16.57
C ILE A 60 -18.19 -11.90 -16.23
N CYS A 61 -18.32 -11.45 -14.98
CA CYS A 61 -19.45 -10.64 -14.52
C CYS A 61 -19.10 -9.19 -14.18
N ILE A 62 -17.99 -8.67 -14.72
CA ILE A 62 -17.44 -7.36 -14.34
C ILE A 62 -18.46 -6.21 -14.49
N ASN A 63 -19.32 -6.28 -15.50
CA ASN A 63 -20.33 -5.28 -15.82
C ASN A 63 -21.52 -5.24 -14.84
N ARG A 64 -21.61 -6.21 -13.91
CA ARG A 64 -22.65 -6.28 -12.89
C ARG A 64 -22.19 -5.79 -11.53
N PHE A 65 -20.89 -5.55 -11.36
CA PHE A 65 -20.34 -5.07 -10.09
C PHE A 65 -20.77 -3.64 -9.82
N LYS A 66 -21.12 -3.37 -8.56
CA LYS A 66 -21.25 -2.00 -8.07
C LYS A 66 -19.89 -1.39 -7.74
N PRO A 67 -19.76 -0.05 -7.75
CA PRO A 67 -18.55 0.67 -7.35
C PRO A 67 -17.88 0.17 -6.07
N GLN A 68 -18.67 -0.06 -5.01
CA GLN A 68 -18.16 -0.53 -3.72
C GLN A 68 -17.60 -1.95 -3.80
N GLU A 69 -18.20 -2.82 -4.60
CA GLU A 69 -17.78 -4.21 -4.77
C GLU A 69 -16.47 -4.28 -5.56
N LEU A 70 -16.34 -3.47 -6.62
CA LEU A 70 -15.07 -3.32 -7.35
C LEU A 70 -13.96 -2.82 -6.42
N ALA A 71 -14.25 -1.79 -5.63
CA ALA A 71 -13.31 -1.20 -4.69
C ALA A 71 -12.80 -2.22 -3.66
N ASN A 72 -13.70 -2.99 -3.05
CA ASN A 72 -13.35 -4.04 -2.10
C ASN A 72 -12.55 -5.17 -2.77
N LEU A 73 -12.93 -5.56 -3.99
CA LEU A 73 -12.24 -6.57 -4.76
C LEU A 73 -10.79 -6.15 -5.01
N VAL A 74 -10.54 -5.01 -5.66
CA VAL A 74 -9.16 -4.59 -5.98
C VAL A 74 -8.35 -4.25 -4.73
N TRP A 75 -8.98 -3.72 -3.68
CA TRP A 75 -8.33 -3.52 -2.38
C TRP A 75 -7.85 -4.83 -1.77
N ALA A 76 -8.65 -5.91 -1.85
CA ALA A 76 -8.30 -7.21 -1.33
C ALA A 76 -7.06 -7.79 -2.03
N TYR A 77 -7.03 -7.70 -3.37
CA TYR A 77 -5.87 -8.15 -4.15
C TYR A 77 -4.61 -7.35 -3.83
N ALA A 78 -4.72 -6.03 -3.72
CA ALA A 78 -3.61 -5.16 -3.34
C ALA A 78 -3.09 -5.47 -1.93
N THR A 79 -3.99 -5.69 -0.98
CA THR A 79 -3.66 -6.02 0.41
C THR A 79 -2.89 -7.33 0.52
N LEU A 80 -3.34 -8.38 -0.20
CA LEU A 80 -2.66 -9.67 -0.24
C LEU A 80 -1.47 -9.74 -1.18
N ARG A 81 -1.23 -8.69 -1.96
CA ARG A 81 -0.24 -8.68 -3.05
C ARG A 81 -0.43 -9.84 -4.02
N SER A 82 -1.70 -10.19 -4.25
CA SER A 82 -2.08 -11.13 -5.29
C SER A 82 -2.16 -10.37 -6.61
N SER A 83 -1.46 -10.86 -7.62
CA SER A 83 -1.49 -10.26 -8.96
C SER A 83 -2.46 -11.03 -9.85
N HIS A 84 -3.25 -10.30 -10.63
CA HIS A 84 -4.17 -10.86 -11.62
C HIS A 84 -4.36 -9.81 -12.72
N SER A 85 -3.39 -9.70 -13.63
CA SER A 85 -3.31 -8.61 -14.62
C SER A 85 -4.61 -8.43 -15.41
N ALA A 86 -5.22 -9.52 -15.88
CA ALA A 86 -6.48 -9.49 -16.63
C ALA A 86 -7.66 -8.91 -15.82
N LEU A 87 -7.69 -9.13 -14.50
CA LEU A 87 -8.74 -8.57 -13.64
C LEU A 87 -8.54 -7.06 -13.50
N TYR A 88 -7.30 -6.62 -13.28
CA TYR A 88 -6.98 -5.20 -13.23
C TYR A 88 -7.33 -4.50 -14.54
N GLU A 89 -6.99 -5.09 -15.69
CA GLU A 89 -7.37 -4.53 -16.98
C GLU A 89 -8.90 -4.46 -17.16
N ALA A 90 -9.63 -5.52 -16.79
CA ALA A 90 -11.09 -5.54 -16.86
C ALA A 90 -11.74 -4.48 -15.96
N VAL A 91 -11.30 -4.35 -14.70
CA VAL A 91 -11.77 -3.30 -13.78
C VAL A 91 -11.45 -1.92 -14.36
N GLY A 92 -10.21 -1.74 -14.86
CA GLY A 92 -9.75 -0.49 -15.45
C GLY A 92 -10.63 0.00 -16.59
N ASN A 93 -10.88 -0.90 -17.54
CA ASN A 93 -11.72 -0.64 -18.69
C ASN A 93 -13.19 -0.40 -18.28
N HIS A 94 -13.72 -1.18 -17.34
CA HIS A 94 -15.11 -1.02 -16.90
C HIS A 94 -15.35 0.33 -16.22
N VAL A 95 -14.45 0.79 -15.35
CA VAL A 95 -14.57 2.08 -14.67
C VAL A 95 -14.41 3.26 -15.65
N VAL A 96 -13.59 3.14 -16.69
CA VAL A 96 -13.52 4.15 -17.76
C VAL A 96 -14.81 4.18 -18.59
N GLN A 97 -15.29 3.00 -19.00
CA GLN A 97 -16.45 2.86 -19.86
C GLN A 97 -17.76 3.27 -19.18
N SER A 98 -17.86 3.16 -17.86
CA SER A 98 -19.08 3.58 -17.15
C SER A 98 -19.36 5.07 -17.37
N ASN A 99 -18.31 5.90 -17.53
CA ASN A 99 -18.36 7.36 -17.73
C ASN A 99 -19.25 8.14 -16.72
N ASP A 100 -19.75 7.44 -15.71
CA ASP A 100 -20.59 7.93 -14.63
C ASP A 100 -19.85 7.71 -13.31
N PHE A 101 -18.85 8.55 -13.10
CA PHE A 101 -18.12 8.58 -11.84
C PHE A 101 -19.01 9.06 -10.68
N ALA A 102 -20.21 9.61 -10.93
CA ALA A 102 -21.11 10.03 -9.88
C ALA A 102 -21.76 8.84 -9.14
N GLU A 103 -21.83 7.67 -9.78
CA GLU A 103 -22.23 6.42 -9.10
C GLU A 103 -21.19 5.93 -8.08
N PHE A 104 -19.92 6.35 -8.24
CA PHE A 104 -18.87 5.97 -7.33
C PHE A 104 -18.83 6.92 -6.13
N GLU A 105 -19.22 6.42 -4.97
CA GLU A 105 -18.94 7.14 -3.73
C GLU A 105 -17.42 7.38 -3.57
N PRO A 106 -17.01 8.54 -2.99
CA PRO A 106 -15.61 8.92 -2.86
C PRO A 106 -14.69 7.81 -2.31
N GLN A 107 -15.12 7.08 -1.29
CA GLN A 107 -14.32 6.03 -0.66
C GLN A 107 -13.97 4.90 -1.65
N SER A 108 -14.91 4.54 -2.53
CA SER A 108 -14.72 3.47 -3.52
C SER A 108 -13.63 3.84 -4.53
N LEU A 109 -13.66 5.07 -5.05
CA LEU A 109 -12.65 5.56 -5.98
C LEU A 109 -11.26 5.61 -5.35
N VAL A 110 -11.17 6.11 -4.12
CA VAL A 110 -9.90 6.22 -3.40
C VAL A 110 -9.31 4.82 -3.16
N ASN A 111 -10.14 3.83 -2.81
CA ASN A 111 -9.69 2.45 -2.66
C ASN A 111 -9.21 1.84 -3.98
N ILE A 112 -9.89 2.10 -5.09
CA ILE A 112 -9.47 1.66 -6.43
C ILE A 112 -8.11 2.28 -6.78
N LEU A 113 -7.98 3.61 -6.68
CA LEU A 113 -6.73 4.32 -6.98
C LEU A 113 -5.57 3.82 -6.10
N TRP A 114 -5.81 3.63 -4.80
CA TRP A 114 -4.81 3.09 -3.89
C TRP A 114 -4.40 1.66 -4.24
N ALA A 115 -5.34 0.80 -4.63
CA ALA A 115 -5.04 -0.58 -5.01
C ALA A 115 -4.11 -0.63 -6.23
N TYR A 116 -4.37 0.21 -7.24
CA TYR A 116 -3.51 0.33 -8.41
C TYR A 116 -2.15 0.89 -8.05
N ALA A 117 -2.10 1.96 -7.25
CA ALA A 117 -0.86 2.56 -6.77
C ALA A 117 0.09 1.57 -6.10
N THR A 118 -0.49 0.65 -5.33
CA THR A 118 0.25 -0.25 -4.46
C THR A 118 0.87 -1.43 -5.21
N LEU A 119 0.27 -1.89 -6.31
CA LEU A 119 0.66 -3.13 -6.98
C LEU A 119 1.69 -3.00 -8.12
N ASP A 120 2.40 -1.89 -8.18
CA ASP A 120 3.49 -1.67 -9.12
C ASP A 120 3.16 -1.91 -10.62
N ALA A 121 2.43 -0.95 -11.19
CA ALA A 121 2.83 -0.13 -12.34
C ALA A 121 3.27 -0.76 -13.68
N LYS A 122 2.69 -1.89 -14.08
CA LYS A 122 2.56 -2.16 -15.53
C LYS A 122 1.24 -1.69 -16.14
N HIS A 123 0.25 -1.37 -15.30
CA HIS A 123 -1.06 -0.87 -15.72
C HIS A 123 -1.37 0.56 -15.22
N LEU A 124 -0.39 1.23 -14.58
CA LEU A 124 -0.56 2.60 -14.04
C LEU A 124 -0.63 3.69 -15.11
N SER A 125 -0.31 3.36 -16.36
CA SER A 125 -0.49 4.22 -17.54
C SER A 125 -1.93 4.22 -18.08
N CYS A 126 -2.89 3.64 -17.34
CA CYS A 126 -4.27 3.51 -17.79
C CYS A 126 -4.97 4.89 -17.78
N SER A 127 -5.61 5.21 -18.90
CA SER A 127 -6.57 6.32 -19.06
C SER A 127 -7.55 6.45 -17.89
N MET A 128 -7.89 5.34 -17.22
CA MET A 128 -8.67 5.32 -15.99
C MET A 128 -8.11 6.20 -14.86
N CYS A 129 -6.83 6.02 -14.51
CA CYS A 129 -6.23 6.78 -13.42
C CYS A 129 -6.28 8.28 -13.70
N LEU A 130 -6.21 8.66 -14.98
CA LEU A 130 -6.30 10.03 -15.42
C LEU A 130 -7.70 10.61 -15.34
N GLU A 131 -8.66 9.87 -15.84
CA GLU A 131 -10.04 10.31 -15.97
C GLU A 131 -10.72 10.37 -14.60
N ILE A 132 -10.52 9.34 -13.76
CA ILE A 132 -10.96 9.34 -12.35
C ILE A 132 -10.34 10.52 -11.61
N THR A 133 -9.03 10.73 -11.76
CA THR A 133 -8.33 11.84 -11.09
C THR A 133 -8.91 13.17 -11.55
N ARG A 134 -9.11 13.39 -12.85
CA ARG A 134 -9.58 14.67 -13.38
C ARG A 134 -11.01 15.01 -12.93
N PHE A 135 -11.94 14.06 -13.04
CA PHE A 135 -13.36 14.30 -12.74
C PHE A 135 -13.65 14.37 -11.24
N ASN A 136 -13.10 13.45 -10.45
CA ASN A 136 -13.43 13.37 -9.04
C ASN A 136 -12.56 14.26 -8.18
N LEU A 137 -11.26 14.47 -8.48
CA LEU A 137 -10.41 15.28 -7.61
C LEU A 137 -10.90 16.72 -7.51
N MET A 138 -11.47 17.28 -8.58
CA MET A 138 -12.02 18.65 -8.55
C MET A 138 -13.34 18.74 -7.78
N THR A 139 -14.29 17.83 -8.07
CA THR A 139 -15.59 17.76 -7.37
C THR A 139 -15.43 17.40 -5.88
N TRP A 140 -14.48 16.53 -5.58
CA TRP A 140 -14.10 16.09 -4.25
C TRP A 140 -13.35 17.17 -3.46
N LEU A 141 -12.39 17.90 -4.08
CA LEU A 141 -11.71 19.04 -3.45
C LEU A 141 -12.71 20.11 -3.00
N HIS A 142 -13.76 20.32 -3.78
CA HIS A 142 -14.82 21.26 -3.45
C HIS A 142 -15.64 20.81 -2.23
N SER A 143 -15.79 19.49 -2.02
CA SER A 143 -16.77 18.91 -1.08
C SER A 143 -16.16 18.36 0.22
N ASN A 144 -14.87 18.01 0.26
CA ASN A 144 -14.29 17.14 1.30
C ASN A 144 -13.06 17.71 2.04
N LEU A 145 -12.73 18.99 1.89
CA LEU A 145 -11.59 19.64 2.58
C LEU A 145 -11.60 19.56 4.12
N ARG A 146 -12.63 18.98 4.76
CA ARG A 146 -12.73 18.83 6.22
C ARG A 146 -12.77 17.39 6.76
N SER A 147 -12.98 16.37 5.91
CA SER A 147 -13.51 15.08 6.42
C SER A 147 -12.50 13.93 6.50
N PHE A 148 -11.41 13.92 5.71
CA PHE A 148 -10.50 12.75 5.63
C PHE A 148 -9.02 13.11 5.38
N PRO A 149 -8.25 13.58 6.37
CA PRO A 149 -6.91 14.18 6.14
C PRO A 149 -5.77 13.17 5.81
N THR A 150 -5.73 12.01 6.46
CA THR A 150 -4.52 11.14 6.49
C THR A 150 -4.40 10.18 5.32
N PHE A 151 -5.50 9.60 4.87
CA PHE A 151 -5.53 8.68 3.72
C PHE A 151 -5.44 9.44 2.39
N PHE A 152 -6.15 10.57 2.32
CA PHE A 152 -6.15 11.50 1.19
C PHE A 152 -4.76 12.05 0.87
N GLY A 153 -4.01 12.40 1.90
CA GLY A 153 -2.70 12.99 1.72
C GLY A 153 -1.67 12.11 1.03
N ARG A 154 -1.65 10.83 1.40
CA ARG A 154 -0.76 9.84 0.78
C ARG A 154 -1.16 9.56 -0.66
N MET A 155 -2.45 9.61 -0.96
CA MET A 155 -2.97 9.44 -2.31
C MET A 155 -2.68 10.67 -3.20
N GLN A 156 -2.90 11.90 -2.71
CA GLN A 156 -2.59 13.12 -3.47
C GLN A 156 -1.11 13.20 -3.85
N ASN A 157 -0.20 12.92 -2.92
CA ASN A 157 1.23 12.90 -3.22
C ASN A 157 1.61 11.82 -4.25
N TRP A 158 0.91 10.67 -4.23
CA TRP A 158 1.12 9.61 -5.23
C TRP A 158 0.56 9.99 -6.61
N ILE A 159 -0.68 10.49 -6.68
CA ILE A 159 -1.33 10.94 -7.92
C ILE A 159 -0.51 12.07 -8.56
N HIS A 160 -0.15 13.08 -7.77
CA HIS A 160 0.64 14.23 -8.22
C HIS A 160 1.92 13.76 -8.91
N ASN A 161 2.71 12.88 -8.30
CA ASN A 161 4.04 12.55 -8.83
C ASN A 161 4.04 11.40 -9.84
N THR A 162 3.05 10.51 -9.81
CA THR A 162 2.93 9.42 -10.80
C THR A 162 2.33 9.93 -12.13
N LEU A 163 1.39 10.88 -12.06
CA LEU A 163 0.77 11.49 -13.26
C LEU A 163 1.54 12.71 -13.77
N SER A 164 2.24 13.49 -12.93
CA SER A 164 3.04 14.64 -13.41
C SER A 164 4.22 14.18 -14.28
N TYR A 165 4.79 13.00 -14.02
CA TYR A 165 5.89 12.47 -14.85
C TYR A 165 5.42 11.90 -16.19
N SER A 166 4.14 11.54 -16.32
CA SER A 166 3.61 10.91 -17.52
C SER A 166 2.90 11.88 -18.47
N ILE A 167 2.47 13.08 -18.00
CA ILE A 167 1.39 13.82 -18.71
C ILE A 167 1.62 15.32 -18.84
N SER A 168 2.67 15.90 -18.25
CA SER A 168 2.97 17.34 -18.43
C SER A 168 1.75 18.25 -18.23
N LEU A 169 0.85 17.88 -17.31
CA LEU A 169 -0.29 18.71 -16.92
C LEU A 169 0.20 19.70 -15.86
N GLU A 170 0.19 20.99 -16.19
CA GLU A 170 0.24 22.06 -15.18
C GLU A 170 -1.06 22.02 -14.38
N ILE A 171 -1.07 21.24 -13.30
CA ILE A 171 -2.19 21.26 -12.38
C ILE A 171 -1.93 22.39 -11.38
N THR A 172 -2.59 23.53 -11.57
CA THR A 172 -2.64 24.61 -10.59
C THR A 172 -3.42 24.17 -9.36
N TRP A 173 -2.75 23.50 -8.42
CA TRP A 173 -3.34 23.15 -7.13
C TRP A 173 -3.46 24.39 -6.24
N PHE A 174 -4.61 24.55 -5.58
CA PHE A 174 -4.74 25.33 -4.36
C PHE A 174 -3.72 24.76 -3.37
N ASN A 175 -2.71 25.53 -2.96
CA ASN A 175 -1.60 25.09 -2.12
C ASN A 175 -2.11 24.57 -0.75
N PRO A 176 -2.32 23.25 -0.55
CA PRO A 176 -2.87 22.73 0.71
C PRO A 176 -1.75 22.39 1.69
N MET A 177 -0.48 22.61 1.29
CA MET A 177 0.69 22.25 2.10
C MET A 177 0.71 22.99 3.45
N THR A 178 0.08 24.15 3.59
CA THR A 178 0.10 24.87 4.86
C THR A 178 -0.93 24.39 5.88
N ALA A 179 -2.03 23.74 5.46
CA ALA A 179 -3.15 23.42 6.37
C ALA A 179 -3.18 21.96 6.87
N VAL A 180 -2.52 21.02 6.19
CA VAL A 180 -2.65 19.57 6.50
C VAL A 180 -1.32 18.93 6.93
N LEU A 181 -0.20 19.66 6.86
CA LEU A 181 1.15 19.20 7.24
C LEU A 181 1.20 18.53 8.64
N PRO A 182 0.56 19.09 9.69
CA PRO A 182 0.59 18.49 11.03
C PRO A 182 -0.25 17.21 11.19
N ALA A 183 -1.23 16.99 10.30
CA ALA A 183 -2.00 15.74 10.27
C ALA A 183 -1.32 14.66 9.40
N PHE A 184 -0.52 15.08 8.41
CA PHE A 184 0.24 14.24 7.49
C PHE A 184 1.49 13.63 8.14
N PHE A 185 2.30 14.48 8.77
CA PHE A 185 3.41 14.08 9.58
C PHE A 185 2.82 13.81 10.95
N LYS A 186 2.96 12.60 11.44
CA LYS A 186 2.43 12.19 12.73
C LYS A 186 3.27 12.89 13.82
N VAL A 187 3.10 14.21 13.96
CA VAL A 187 3.76 15.04 14.98
C VAL A 187 3.22 14.52 16.32
N GLY A 188 4.09 13.87 17.08
CA GLY A 188 3.71 13.22 18.34
C GLY A 188 3.27 11.75 18.24
N ALA A 189 3.60 11.04 17.16
CA ALA A 189 3.52 9.58 17.18
C ALA A 189 4.35 9.03 18.35
N THR A 190 3.78 8.20 19.20
CA THR A 190 4.54 7.51 20.24
C THR A 190 5.62 6.66 19.56
N ILE A 191 6.87 7.12 19.61
CA ILE A 191 8.03 6.42 19.07
C ILE A 191 8.05 5.03 19.72
N SER A 192 7.99 3.99 18.89
CA SER A 192 7.97 2.62 19.39
C SER A 192 9.28 2.32 20.13
N SER A 193 9.22 1.47 21.15
CA SER A 193 10.43 1.02 21.85
C SER A 193 11.47 0.41 20.91
N LEU A 194 11.01 -0.20 19.81
CA LEU A 194 11.84 -0.74 18.75
C LEU A 194 12.63 0.35 18.01
N GLN A 195 11.97 1.44 17.61
CA GLN A 195 12.63 2.58 16.95
C GLN A 195 13.72 3.16 17.84
N LYS A 196 13.41 3.41 19.11
CA LYS A 196 14.39 3.95 20.08
C LYS A 196 15.62 3.07 20.25
N ASP A 197 15.44 1.74 20.28
CA ASP A 197 16.53 0.78 20.43
C ASP A 197 17.42 0.74 19.18
N VAL A 198 16.83 0.77 17.97
CA VAL A 198 17.59 0.84 16.71
C VAL A 198 18.36 2.16 16.61
N GLU A 199 17.72 3.29 16.90
CA GLU A 199 18.33 4.61 16.87
C GLU A 199 19.48 4.73 17.88
N HIS A 200 19.31 4.18 19.08
CA HIS A 200 20.36 4.16 20.10
C HIS A 200 21.61 3.41 19.61
N GLU A 201 21.43 2.28 18.95
CA GLU A 201 22.57 1.54 18.38
C GLU A 201 23.17 2.27 17.19
N PHE A 202 22.39 2.90 16.31
CA PHE A 202 22.95 3.75 15.24
C PHE A 202 23.81 4.90 15.77
N LYS A 203 23.37 5.59 16.83
CA LYS A 203 24.15 6.66 17.49
C LYS A 203 25.53 6.20 17.96
N SER A 204 25.67 4.92 18.28
CA SER A 204 26.96 4.35 18.70
C SER A 204 27.90 3.98 17.54
N ILE A 205 27.45 4.08 16.27
CA ILE A 205 28.21 3.66 15.08
C ILE A 205 29.12 4.77 14.51
N ASP A 206 29.12 5.96 15.10
CA ASP A 206 29.88 7.15 14.67
C ASP A 206 29.58 7.55 13.21
N LEU A 207 28.29 7.66 12.90
CA LEU A 207 27.78 8.11 11.61
C LEU A 207 27.01 9.42 11.75
N ASN A 208 26.97 10.21 10.68
CA ASN A 208 26.13 11.39 10.63
C ASN A 208 24.65 10.97 10.52
N LEU A 209 23.87 11.31 11.54
CA LEU A 209 22.49 10.83 11.76
C LEU A 209 21.52 12.01 11.83
N PHE A 210 20.45 11.94 11.04
CA PHE A 210 19.29 12.83 11.15
C PHE A 210 18.07 12.02 11.61
N GLU A 211 17.62 12.28 12.85
CA GLU A 211 16.46 11.62 13.45
C GLU A 211 15.14 12.14 12.89
N GLU A 212 14.15 11.26 12.79
CA GLU A 212 12.77 11.58 12.37
C GLU A 212 12.70 12.45 11.11
N TYR A 213 13.57 12.19 10.14
CA TYR A 213 13.69 13.02 8.95
C TYR A 213 12.37 13.10 8.19
N ILE A 214 11.84 14.33 8.12
CA ILE A 214 10.64 14.66 7.37
C ILE A 214 11.04 14.92 5.92
N ALA A 215 10.84 13.92 5.05
CA ALA A 215 10.98 14.10 3.62
C ALA A 215 9.72 14.74 3.03
N SER A 216 9.79 15.20 1.78
CA SER A 216 8.66 15.87 1.12
C SER A 216 7.47 14.91 0.92
N SER A 217 7.74 13.62 0.70
CA SER A 217 6.71 12.61 0.45
C SER A 217 6.31 11.77 1.67
N GLY A 218 7.00 11.90 2.81
CA GLY A 218 6.69 11.18 4.03
C GLY A 218 7.82 11.16 5.05
N SER A 219 7.56 10.60 6.24
CA SER A 219 8.57 10.50 7.30
C SER A 219 9.49 9.29 7.14
N ILE A 220 10.77 9.49 7.33
CA ILE A 220 11.82 8.47 7.51
C ILE A 220 12.11 8.37 9.01
N ASP A 221 12.38 7.17 9.54
CA ASP A 221 12.60 7.03 10.99
C ASP A 221 14.00 7.54 11.36
N THR A 222 15.00 7.18 10.55
CA THR A 222 16.36 7.69 10.68
C THR A 222 16.95 7.88 9.30
N LEU A 223 17.66 8.97 9.04
CA LEU A 223 18.44 9.17 7.83
C LEU A 223 19.92 9.14 8.19
N VAL A 224 20.69 8.29 7.49
CA VAL A 224 22.15 8.24 7.62
C VAL A 224 22.80 8.77 6.36
N GLU A 225 23.97 9.39 6.53
CA GLU A 225 24.84 9.75 5.41
C GLU A 225 26.11 8.90 5.45
N VAL A 226 26.35 8.15 4.38
CA VAL A 226 27.49 7.25 4.21
C VAL A 226 28.12 7.53 2.86
N ASP A 227 29.40 7.91 2.82
CA ASP A 227 30.14 8.23 1.59
C ASP A 227 29.40 9.22 0.66
N GLY A 228 28.78 10.24 1.25
CA GLY A 228 27.98 11.25 0.54
C GLY A 228 26.63 10.75 0.00
N ARG A 229 26.23 9.52 0.34
CA ARG A 229 24.92 8.95 0.00
C ARG A 229 23.99 9.02 1.20
N ARG A 230 22.77 9.52 0.96
CA ARG A 230 21.69 9.53 1.95
C ARG A 230 20.91 8.23 1.88
N ILE A 231 20.92 7.48 2.98
CA ILE A 231 20.19 6.23 3.11
C ILE A 231 19.17 6.41 4.24
N GLY A 232 17.89 6.29 3.91
CA GLY A 232 16.83 6.31 4.90
C GLY A 232 16.62 4.93 5.50
N ILE A 233 16.58 4.86 6.82
CA ILE A 233 16.27 3.68 7.61
C ILE A 233 14.79 3.72 7.98
N LYS A 234 14.10 2.62 7.68
CA LYS A 234 12.74 2.34 8.09
C LYS A 234 12.73 1.25 9.15
N VAL A 235 12.35 1.60 10.38
CA VAL A 235 12.22 0.64 11.47
C VAL A 235 10.80 0.10 11.45
N ASP A 236 10.64 -1.10 10.90
CA ASP A 236 9.33 -1.65 10.61
C ASP A 236 8.89 -2.60 11.74
N GLY A 237 7.88 -2.16 12.49
CA GLY A 237 7.23 -2.98 13.52
C GLY A 237 6.32 -4.07 12.93
N PRO A 238 5.72 -4.94 13.77
CA PRO A 238 4.84 -6.01 13.30
C PRO A 238 3.69 -5.57 12.38
N SER A 239 3.11 -4.40 12.63
CA SER A 239 2.03 -3.82 11.83
C SER A 239 2.45 -3.43 10.40
N HIS A 240 3.75 -3.32 10.14
CA HIS A 240 4.29 -3.00 8.82
C HIS A 240 4.41 -4.24 7.92
N PHE A 241 4.09 -5.43 8.42
CA PHE A 241 4.24 -6.68 7.71
C PHE A 241 3.01 -7.58 7.79
N ILE A 242 2.87 -8.37 6.74
CA ILE A 242 1.84 -9.38 6.49
C ILE A 242 2.63 -10.61 6.05
N ASN A 243 2.61 -11.69 6.85
CA ASN A 243 3.45 -12.89 6.67
C ASN A 243 4.94 -12.58 6.37
N ARG A 244 5.56 -11.68 7.14
CA ARG A 244 6.94 -11.18 6.95
C ARG A 244 7.22 -10.47 5.62
N LYS A 245 6.18 -10.13 4.85
CA LYS A 245 6.29 -9.29 3.66
C LYS A 245 5.75 -7.88 3.97
N PRO A 246 6.34 -6.76 3.51
CA PRO A 246 5.92 -5.41 3.92
C PRO A 246 4.52 -5.04 3.43
N THR A 247 3.58 -4.58 4.24
CA THR A 247 2.19 -4.31 3.80
C THR A 247 2.12 -3.44 2.55
N ALA A 248 0.98 -3.51 1.85
CA ALA A 248 0.63 -2.62 0.77
C ALA A 248 0.95 -1.14 1.08
N THR A 249 0.49 -0.65 2.25
CA THR A 249 0.78 0.71 2.73
C THR A 249 2.27 0.97 2.96
N THR A 250 3.01 -0.01 3.50
CA THR A 250 4.46 0.09 3.70
C THR A 250 5.20 0.19 2.37
N LEU A 251 4.82 -0.61 1.36
CA LEU A 251 5.42 -0.58 0.03
C LEU A 251 5.16 0.75 -0.67
N LEU A 252 3.92 1.25 -0.62
CA LEU A 252 3.58 2.55 -1.21
C LEU A 252 4.44 3.66 -0.60
N LYS A 253 4.56 3.70 0.74
CA LYS A 253 5.39 4.69 1.43
C LYS A 253 6.87 4.59 1.01
N ARG A 254 7.40 3.37 0.94
CA ARG A 254 8.80 3.15 0.51
C ARG A 254 9.02 3.63 -0.92
N ARG A 255 8.08 3.33 -1.82
CA ARG A 255 8.14 3.74 -3.21
C ARG A 255 8.09 5.25 -3.37
N GLN A 256 7.22 5.92 -2.62
CA GLN A 256 7.12 7.39 -2.61
C GLN A 256 8.46 8.04 -2.24
N ILE A 257 9.04 7.67 -1.10
CA ILE A 257 10.31 8.24 -0.64
C ILE A 257 11.45 7.94 -1.63
N SER A 258 11.53 6.71 -2.13
CA SER A 258 12.57 6.33 -3.09
C SER A 258 12.45 7.04 -4.44
N THR A 259 11.24 7.35 -4.89
CA THR A 259 11.00 7.94 -6.22
C THR A 259 10.99 9.47 -6.17
N ILE A 260 10.33 10.03 -5.16
CA ILE A 260 10.09 11.48 -5.02
C ILE A 260 11.30 12.14 -4.38
N ASP A 261 11.69 11.68 -3.19
CA ASP A 261 12.82 12.28 -2.46
C ASP A 261 14.17 11.76 -2.95
N LYS A 262 14.17 10.75 -3.84
CA LYS A 262 15.38 10.07 -4.36
C LYS A 262 16.30 9.56 -3.24
N ILE A 263 15.70 9.20 -2.11
CA ILE A 263 16.41 8.64 -0.94
C ILE A 263 16.29 7.12 -0.99
N ALA A 264 17.43 6.43 -1.03
CA ALA A 264 17.45 4.98 -0.92
C ALA A 264 16.91 4.55 0.45
N LEU A 265 16.02 3.56 0.48
CA LEU A 265 15.44 3.08 1.73
C LEU A 265 15.86 1.65 2.04
N VAL A 266 16.29 1.44 3.29
CA VAL A 266 16.52 0.11 3.87
C VAL A 266 15.60 -0.11 5.06
N SER A 267 15.19 -1.36 5.26
CA SER A 267 14.26 -1.74 6.33
C SER A 267 15.00 -2.47 7.43
N VAL A 268 14.64 -2.18 8.68
CA VAL A 268 15.00 -2.97 9.86
C VAL A 268 13.72 -3.68 10.33
N PRO A 269 13.49 -4.95 9.94
CA PRO A 269 12.31 -5.69 10.35
C PRO A 269 12.41 -6.10 11.83
N TYR A 270 11.33 -5.92 12.59
CA TYR A 270 11.31 -6.23 14.02
C TYR A 270 11.78 -7.66 14.36
N TRP A 271 11.50 -8.67 13.51
CA TRP A 271 11.91 -10.05 13.80
C TRP A 271 13.40 -10.29 13.58
N GLU A 272 14.06 -9.54 12.70
CA GLU A 272 15.51 -9.64 12.50
C GLU A 272 16.19 -8.97 13.66
N TRP A 273 15.74 -7.76 14.01
CA TRP A 273 16.24 -7.03 15.16
C TRP A 273 16.08 -7.80 16.48
N ASN A 274 14.90 -8.35 16.74
CA ASN A 274 14.63 -9.09 17.98
C ASN A 274 15.46 -10.37 18.11
N LYS A 275 15.89 -10.98 16.99
CA LYS A 275 16.78 -12.16 17.03
C LYS A 275 18.16 -11.82 17.59
N LEU A 276 18.61 -10.57 17.42
CA LEU A 276 19.92 -10.10 17.89
C LEU A 276 19.95 -9.85 19.42
N ARG A 277 18.77 -9.91 20.08
CA ARG A 277 18.62 -9.79 21.55
C ARG A 277 19.30 -8.50 22.08
N LYS A 278 20.19 -8.62 23.07
CA LYS A 278 20.94 -7.49 23.68
C LYS A 278 22.41 -7.45 23.24
N ASP A 279 22.77 -8.20 22.19
CA ASP A 279 24.14 -8.28 21.70
C ASP A 279 24.46 -7.06 20.83
N ARG A 280 25.11 -6.05 21.42
CA ARG A 280 25.39 -4.76 20.77
C ARG A 280 26.33 -4.90 19.57
N PRO A 281 27.49 -5.60 19.65
CA PRO A 281 28.35 -5.83 18.48
C PRO A 281 27.60 -6.41 17.29
N THR A 282 26.75 -7.43 17.51
CA THR A 282 25.99 -8.06 16.43
C THR A 282 24.91 -7.13 15.87
N LYS A 283 24.23 -6.35 16.72
CA LYS A 283 23.29 -5.29 16.28
C LYS A 283 23.98 -4.25 15.42
N GLN A 284 25.11 -3.73 15.85
CA GLN A 284 25.88 -2.73 15.11
C GLN A 284 26.38 -3.30 13.77
N GLN A 285 26.89 -4.53 13.75
CA GLN A 285 27.31 -5.19 12.52
C GLN A 285 26.14 -5.37 11.54
N TYR A 286 24.96 -5.76 12.04
CA TYR A 286 23.76 -5.84 11.23
C TYR A 286 23.41 -4.47 10.62
N LEU A 287 23.43 -3.39 11.40
CA LEU A 287 23.15 -2.04 10.91
C LEU A 287 24.19 -1.58 9.87
N ARG A 288 25.48 -1.84 10.10
CA ARG A 288 26.56 -1.55 9.14
C ARG A 288 26.35 -2.29 7.81
N SER A 289 26.00 -3.57 7.88
CA SER A 289 25.70 -4.37 6.68
C SER A 289 24.52 -3.84 5.87
N LEU A 290 23.49 -3.27 6.51
CA LEU A 290 22.34 -2.69 5.83
C LEU A 290 22.69 -1.44 5.02
N ILE A 291 23.68 -0.68 5.48
CA ILE A 291 24.08 0.59 4.86
C ILE A 291 25.36 0.44 4.01
N GLY A 292 25.93 -0.78 3.97
CA GLY A 292 27.04 -1.13 3.10
C GLY A 292 28.43 -0.76 3.63
N ILE A 293 28.63 -0.75 4.96
CA ILE A 293 29.92 -0.49 5.62
C ILE A 293 30.33 -1.61 6.57
#